data_AF-A0A1I4TUL5-F1
#
_entry.id   AF-A0A1I4TUL5-F1
#
_cell.length_a   1.000
_cell.length_b   1.000
_cell.length_c   1.000
_cell.angle_alpha   90.00
_cell.angle_beta   90.00
_cell.angle_gamma   90.00
#
_symmetry.space_group_name_H-M   'P 1'
#
loop_
_entity.id
_entity.type
_entity.pdbx_description
1 polymer ?
#
loop_
_entity_poly.entity_id
_entity_poly.type
_entity_poly.pdbx_seq_one_letter_code
_entity_poly.pdbx_strand_id
1 'polypeptide(L)'
;METAENPVANDQFDIERIKALPKYEAADYLRTEEALVAFINEFLADSDATMFAEAILVACKAKGMTEVASKAGIARESLYKALRPQSQPRFDTILKVLHAIGLRLVVQPICAESSDRSLGNGTTS
;
A
#
# COMPACT_ATOMS: atom_id res chain seq x y z
N MET A 1 -24.23 -29.55 46.89
CA MET A 1 -23.19 -30.07 45.99
C MET A 1 -23.89 -30.25 44.66
N GLU A 2 -23.89 -29.21 43.83
CA GLU A 2 -24.58 -29.25 42.53
C GLU A 2 -23.73 -28.42 41.57
N THR A 3 -22.85 -29.15 40.87
CA THR A 3 -22.01 -28.63 39.81
C THR A 3 -22.91 -28.41 38.60
N ALA A 4 -23.45 -27.19 38.47
CA ALA A 4 -24.06 -26.77 37.22
C ALA A 4 -22.94 -26.58 36.21
N GLU A 5 -22.90 -27.51 35.26
CA GLU A 5 -22.02 -27.54 34.11
C GLU A 5 -22.18 -26.22 33.34
N ASN A 6 -21.12 -25.44 33.28
CA ASN A 6 -21.06 -24.25 32.43
C ASN A 6 -21.01 -24.74 30.98
N PRO A 7 -22.07 -24.58 30.15
CA PRO A 7 -21.98 -24.94 28.76
C PRO A 7 -21.07 -23.91 28.11
N VAL A 8 -19.84 -24.32 27.83
CA VAL A 8 -18.95 -23.56 26.94
C VAL A 8 -19.77 -23.32 25.68
N ALA A 9 -20.25 -22.08 25.51
CA ALA A 9 -21.02 -21.67 24.36
C ALA A 9 -20.21 -22.09 23.13
N ASN A 10 -20.83 -22.95 22.33
CA ASN A 10 -20.27 -23.51 21.13
C ASN A 10 -19.69 -22.37 20.27
N ASP A 11 -18.36 -22.22 20.27
CA ASP A 11 -17.60 -21.20 19.55
C ASP A 11 -17.54 -21.61 18.06
N GLN A 12 -18.73 -21.79 17.47
CA GLN A 12 -18.88 -22.11 16.07
C GLN A 12 -18.65 -20.81 15.31
N PHE A 13 -17.47 -20.64 14.72
CA PHE A 13 -17.18 -19.54 13.81
C PHE A 13 -18.28 -19.48 12.73
N ASP A 14 -19.11 -18.45 12.82
CA ASP A 14 -20.32 -18.31 12.03
C ASP A 14 -19.95 -17.79 10.63
N ILE A 15 -19.67 -18.72 9.72
CA ILE A 15 -19.11 -18.42 8.39
C ILE A 15 -20.04 -17.50 7.57
N GLU A 16 -21.36 -17.61 7.76
CA GLU A 16 -22.34 -16.75 7.10
C GLU A 16 -22.24 -15.30 7.58
N ARG A 17 -21.96 -15.09 8.88
CA ARG A 17 -21.71 -13.75 9.44
C ARG A 17 -20.41 -13.15 8.93
N ILE A 18 -19.36 -13.96 8.74
CA ILE A 18 -18.08 -13.52 8.17
C ILE A 18 -18.25 -13.08 6.71
N LYS A 19 -18.99 -13.84 5.89
CA LYS A 19 -19.27 -13.47 4.49
C LYS A 19 -20.11 -12.21 4.35
N ALA A 20 -20.97 -11.92 5.35
CA ALA A 20 -21.81 -10.73 5.37
C ALA A 20 -21.04 -9.45 5.75
N LEU A 21 -19.78 -9.55 6.19
CA LEU A 21 -18.94 -8.38 6.45
C LEU A 21 -18.68 -7.60 5.16
N PRO A 22 -18.62 -6.27 5.22
CA PRO A 22 -18.24 -5.47 4.06
C PRO A 22 -16.85 -5.88 3.59
N LYS A 23 -16.69 -6.00 2.26
CA LYS A 23 -15.39 -6.33 1.67
C LYS A 23 -14.42 -5.20 1.97
N TYR A 24 -13.27 -5.54 2.56
CA TYR A 24 -12.21 -4.57 2.76
C TYR A 24 -11.55 -4.23 1.41
N GLU A 25 -11.57 -2.96 1.03
CA GLU A 25 -10.87 -2.44 -0.12
C GLU A 25 -9.92 -1.33 0.37
N ALA A 26 -8.61 -1.55 0.26
CA ALA A 26 -7.60 -0.58 0.72
C ALA A 26 -7.76 0.80 0.06
N ALA A 27 -8.29 0.84 -1.17
CA ALA A 27 -8.57 2.07 -1.90
C ALA A 27 -9.52 3.03 -1.17
N ASP A 28 -10.44 2.50 -0.34
CA ASP A 28 -11.43 3.32 0.39
C ASP A 28 -10.79 4.22 1.46
N TYR A 29 -9.58 3.87 1.90
CA TYR A 29 -8.83 4.53 2.95
C TYR A 29 -7.71 5.45 2.42
N LEU A 30 -7.37 5.37 1.12
CA LEU A 30 -6.32 6.16 0.49
C LEU A 30 -6.82 7.52 0.00
N ARG A 31 -7.40 8.31 0.91
CA ARG A 31 -8.04 9.61 0.59
C ARG A 31 -7.09 10.80 0.67
N THR A 32 -6.00 10.68 1.41
CA THR A 32 -5.01 11.75 1.58
C THR A 32 -3.72 11.45 0.83
N GLU A 33 -2.95 12.49 0.55
CA GLU A 33 -1.65 12.33 -0.12
C GLU A 33 -0.66 11.59 0.78
N GLU A 34 -0.68 11.86 2.09
CA GLU A 34 0.16 11.20 3.08
C GLU A 34 -0.12 9.70 3.14
N ALA A 35 -1.39 9.31 3.09
CA ALA A 35 -1.79 7.90 3.08
C ALA A 35 -1.29 7.18 1.82
N LEU A 36 -1.38 7.84 0.65
CA LEU A 36 -0.87 7.31 -0.60
C LEU A 36 0.66 7.15 -0.59
N VAL A 37 1.38 8.15 -0.08
CA VAL A 37 2.85 8.10 0.03
C VAL A 37 3.28 6.97 0.96
N ALA A 38 2.70 6.91 2.16
CA ALA A 38 3.01 5.87 3.14
C ALA A 38 2.73 4.47 2.57
N PHE A 39 1.57 4.30 1.93
CA PHE A 39 1.17 3.04 1.32
C PHE A 39 2.15 2.61 0.22
N ILE A 40 2.47 3.48 -0.75
CA ILE A 40 3.36 3.14 -1.87
C ILE A 40 4.78 2.85 -1.40
N ASN A 41 5.29 3.57 -0.39
CA ASN A 41 6.63 3.38 0.13
C ASN A 41 6.81 2.04 0.85
N GLU A 42 5.76 1.55 1.54
CA GLU A 42 5.78 0.22 2.17
C GLU A 42 6.09 -0.87 1.14
N PHE A 43 5.36 -0.89 0.02
CA PHE A 43 5.58 -1.87 -1.06
C PHE A 43 6.86 -1.65 -1.85
N LEU A 44 7.43 -0.43 -1.82
CA LEU A 44 8.71 -0.16 -2.44
C LEU A 44 9.88 -0.72 -1.59
N ALA A 45 9.71 -0.82 -0.27
CA ALA A 45 10.72 -1.33 0.66
C ALA A 45 10.95 -2.85 0.50
N ASP A 46 9.88 -3.61 0.29
CA ASP A 46 9.92 -5.07 0.16
C ASP A 46 10.57 -5.58 -1.14
N SER A 47 10.97 -4.68 -2.05
CA SER A 47 11.67 -4.99 -3.31
C SER A 47 10.91 -5.94 -4.27
N ASP A 48 9.61 -6.15 -4.07
CA ASP A 48 8.76 -6.93 -4.98
C ASP A 48 8.07 -6.00 -5.99
N ALA A 49 8.57 -6.03 -7.23
CA ALA A 49 8.03 -5.22 -8.32
C ALA A 49 6.56 -5.54 -8.67
N THR A 50 6.10 -6.77 -8.42
CA THR A 50 4.72 -7.18 -8.67
C THR A 50 3.80 -6.58 -7.63
N MET A 51 4.16 -6.68 -6.35
CA MET A 51 3.38 -6.06 -5.27
C MET A 51 3.38 -4.53 -5.40
N PHE A 52 4.50 -3.94 -5.80
CA PHE A 52 4.57 -2.51 -6.07
C PHE A 52 3.62 -2.07 -7.20
N ALA A 53 3.53 -2.83 -8.29
CA ALA A 53 2.58 -2.55 -9.37
C ALA A 53 1.12 -2.67 -8.90
N GLU A 54 0.81 -3.67 -8.08
CA GLU A 54 -0.51 -3.84 -7.48
C GLU A 54 -0.87 -2.69 -6.53
N ALA A 55 0.08 -2.23 -5.71
CA ALA A 55 -0.11 -1.08 -4.83
C ALA A 55 -0.44 0.20 -5.63
N ILE A 56 0.25 0.42 -6.76
CA ILE A 56 -0.07 1.50 -7.68
C ILE A 56 -1.50 1.36 -8.21
N LEU A 57 -1.94 0.14 -8.57
CA LEU A 57 -3.31 -0.09 -9.03
C LEU A 57 -4.34 0.31 -7.97
N VAL A 58 -4.10 -0.04 -6.71
CA VAL A 58 -4.96 0.32 -5.57
C VAL A 58 -5.00 1.85 -5.39
N ALA A 59 -3.85 2.51 -5.45
CA ALA A 59 -3.77 3.98 -5.44
C ALA A 59 -4.54 4.63 -6.60
N CYS A 60 -4.43 4.08 -7.81
CA CYS A 60 -5.19 4.55 -8.97
C CYS A 60 -6.70 4.41 -8.78
N LYS A 61 -7.15 3.32 -8.16
CA LYS A 61 -8.57 3.12 -7.85
C LYS A 61 -9.08 4.17 -6.85
N ALA A 62 -8.29 4.49 -5.82
CA ALA A 62 -8.63 5.50 -4.83
C ALA A 62 -8.79 6.91 -5.43
N LYS A 63 -7.93 7.28 -6.39
CA LYS A 63 -8.00 8.57 -7.10
C LYS A 63 -9.02 8.58 -8.25
N GLY A 64 -9.35 7.42 -8.81
CA GLY A 64 -10.26 7.28 -9.94
C GLY A 64 -9.52 6.94 -11.24
N MET A 65 -9.70 5.71 -11.72
CA MET A 65 -8.97 5.16 -12.87
C MET A 65 -9.09 5.99 -14.15
N THR A 66 -10.27 6.57 -14.39
CA THR A 66 -10.54 7.39 -15.58
C THR A 66 -9.69 8.65 -15.61
N GLU A 67 -9.59 9.33 -14.47
CA GLU A 67 -8.82 10.56 -14.33
C GLU A 67 -7.33 10.27 -14.45
N VAL A 68 -6.86 9.20 -13.81
CA VAL A 68 -5.45 8.78 -13.86
C VAL A 68 -5.04 8.43 -15.29
N ALA A 69 -5.83 7.62 -16.01
CA ALA A 69 -5.55 7.28 -17.40
C ALA A 69 -5.44 8.52 -18.31
N SER A 70 -6.36 9.47 -18.13
CA SER A 70 -6.36 10.74 -18.86
C SER A 70 -5.11 11.56 -18.58
N LYS A 71 -4.74 11.72 -17.29
CA LYS A 71 -3.55 12.47 -16.87
C LYS A 71 -2.23 11.81 -17.27
N ALA A 72 -2.18 10.48 -17.24
CA ALA A 72 -1.01 9.71 -17.63
C ALA A 72 -0.84 9.58 -19.16
N GLY A 73 -1.83 10.00 -19.96
CA GLY A 73 -1.79 9.92 -21.42
C GLY A 73 -1.81 8.48 -21.96
N ILE A 74 -2.50 7.58 -21.26
CA ILE A 74 -2.62 6.16 -21.61
C ILE A 74 -4.09 5.73 -21.65
N ALA A 75 -4.41 4.78 -22.53
CA ALA A 75 -5.76 4.23 -22.57
C ALA A 75 -6.10 3.48 -21.26
N ARG A 76 -7.35 3.56 -20.79
CA ARG A 76 -7.79 2.86 -19.56
C ARG A 76 -7.52 1.37 -19.62
N GLU A 77 -7.76 0.73 -20.77
CA GLU A 77 -7.46 -0.69 -20.97
C GLU A 77 -5.97 -1.00 -20.86
N SER A 78 -5.12 -0.12 -21.40
CA SER A 78 -3.66 -0.26 -21.29
C SER A 78 -3.20 -0.10 -19.85
N LEU A 79 -3.77 0.85 -19.10
CA LEU A 79 -3.52 1.03 -17.68
C LEU A 79 -3.87 -0.22 -16.87
N TYR A 80 -5.07 -0.78 -17.09
CA TYR A 80 -5.47 -2.04 -16.45
C TYR A 80 -4.55 -3.21 -16.81
N LYS A 81 -4.19 -3.35 -18.10
CA LYS A 81 -3.30 -4.42 -18.55
C LYS A 81 -1.88 -4.27 -17.99
N ALA A 82 -1.40 -3.05 -17.79
CA ALA A 82 -0.06 -2.77 -17.31
C ALA A 82 0.10 -2.89 -15.79
N LEU A 83 -1.00 -2.80 -15.02
CA LEU A 83 -0.99 -2.83 -13.55
C LEU A 83 -1.71 -4.06 -12.97
N ARG A 84 -2.05 -5.05 -13.79
CA ARG A 84 -2.69 -6.29 -13.30
C ARG A 84 -1.70 -7.14 -12.51
N PRO A 85 -2.17 -8.04 -11.62
CA PRO A 85 -1.33 -9.04 -10.99
C PRO A 85 -0.47 -9.77 -12.03
N GLN A 86 0.80 -10.02 -11.70
CA GLN A 86 1.79 -10.69 -12.56
C GLN A 86 2.15 -9.94 -13.86
N SER A 87 1.72 -8.68 -14.01
CA SER A 87 2.24 -7.84 -15.11
C SER A 87 3.57 -7.21 -14.72
N GLN A 88 4.43 -7.03 -15.72
CA GLN A 88 5.67 -6.29 -15.59
C GLN A 88 5.50 -4.94 -16.30
N PRO A 89 4.90 -3.93 -15.63
CA PRO A 89 4.81 -2.60 -16.21
C PRO A 89 6.19 -2.08 -16.57
N ARG A 90 6.29 -1.45 -17.74
CA ARG A 90 7.49 -0.68 -18.06
C ARG A 90 7.64 0.47 -17.08
N PHE A 91 8.88 0.82 -16.77
CA PHE A 91 9.20 1.90 -15.85
C PHE A 91 8.63 3.26 -16.31
N ASP A 92 8.56 3.52 -17.62
CA ASP A 92 7.94 4.75 -18.16
C ASP A 92 6.46 4.86 -17.80
N THR A 93 5.74 3.74 -17.80
CA THR A 93 4.33 3.67 -17.40
C THR A 93 4.19 3.95 -15.90
N ILE A 94 5.05 3.37 -15.06
CA ILE A 94 5.05 3.60 -13.61
C ILE A 94 5.19 5.09 -13.32
N LEU A 95 6.20 5.76 -13.90
CA LEU A 95 6.43 7.19 -13.69
C LEU A 95 5.23 8.05 -14.11
N LYS A 96 4.65 7.78 -15.28
CA LYS A 96 3.46 8.51 -15.76
C LYS A 96 2.27 8.36 -14.83
N VAL A 97 2.05 7.14 -14.32
CA VAL A 97 0.94 6.86 -13.41
C VAL A 97 1.15 7.53 -12.07
N LEU A 98 2.35 7.44 -11.49
CA LEU A 98 2.70 8.13 -10.25
C LEU A 98 2.48 9.65 -10.38
N HIS A 99 2.96 10.25 -11.45
CA HIS A 99 2.75 11.68 -11.71
C HIS A 99 1.26 12.02 -11.86
N ALA A 100 0.48 11.15 -12.51
CA ALA A 100 -0.96 11.34 -12.68
C ALA A 100 -1.75 11.32 -11.36
N ILE A 101 -1.28 10.56 -10.35
CA ILE A 101 -1.85 10.55 -8.99
C ILE A 101 -1.23 11.61 -8.06
N GLY A 102 -0.31 12.43 -8.55
CA GLY A 102 0.33 13.51 -7.81
C GLY A 102 1.60 13.10 -7.04
N LEU A 103 2.16 11.92 -7.33
CA LEU A 103 3.35 11.39 -6.68
C LEU A 103 4.58 11.43 -7.60
N ARG A 104 5.76 11.37 -7.00
CA ARG A 104 7.05 11.22 -7.69
C ARG A 104 7.91 10.20 -6.97
N LEU A 105 8.73 9.46 -7.70
CA LEU A 105 9.76 8.61 -7.10
C LEU A 105 10.92 9.47 -6.61
N VAL A 106 11.44 9.10 -5.44
CA VAL A 106 12.66 9.69 -4.86
C VAL A 106 13.65 8.57 -4.56
N VAL A 107 14.93 8.83 -4.81
CA VAL A 107 16.00 7.90 -4.47
C VAL A 107 16.47 8.21 -3.06
N GLN A 108 16.47 7.22 -2.19
CA GLN A 108 16.90 7.31 -0.80
C GLN A 108 17.95 6.22 -0.52
N PRO A 109 18.89 6.45 0.42
CA PRO A 109 19.79 5.38 0.86
C PRO A 109 18.98 4.24 1.50
N ILE A 110 19.29 2.99 1.14
CA ILE A 110 18.63 1.78 1.69
C ILE A 110 18.90 1.64 3.20
N CYS A 111 19.91 2.34 3.71
CA CYS A 111 20.17 2.50 5.12
C CYS A 111 20.92 3.83 5.32
N ALA A 112 20.34 4.73 6.10
CA ALA A 112 21.10 5.72 6.83
C ALA A 112 20.66 5.63 8.29
N GLU A 113 20.91 4.48 8.94
CA GLU A 113 21.20 4.55 10.36
C GLU A 113 22.39 5.49 10.49
N SER A 114 22.10 6.72 10.90
CA SER A 114 23.10 7.62 11.42
C SER A 114 23.65 6.95 12.68
N SER A 115 24.76 6.24 12.48
CA SER A 115 25.86 6.19 13.41
C SER A 115 26.34 7.62 13.70
N ASP A 116 25.50 8.38 14.43
CA ASP A 116 25.89 9.59 15.12
C ASP A 116 25.23 9.61 16.51
N ARG A 117 25.63 8.62 17.31
CA ARG A 117 25.45 8.67 18.75
C ARG A 117 26.65 8.06 19.47
N SER A 118 27.85 8.49 19.09
CA SER A 118 29.04 8.45 19.94
C SER A 118 30.17 9.21 19.27
N LEU A 119 30.53 10.38 19.81
CA LEU A 119 31.86 10.70 20.34
C LEU A 119 31.93 12.15 20.85
N GLY A 120 31.96 12.28 22.17
CA GLY A 120 32.91 13.12 22.90
C GLY A 120 33.02 14.63 22.61
N ASN A 121 32.46 15.41 23.52
CA ASN A 121 33.10 16.58 24.11
C ASN A 121 32.84 16.51 25.62
N GLY A 122 33.79 16.11 26.46
CA GLY A 122 35.12 16.71 26.55
C GLY A 122 35.02 17.87 27.53
N THR A 123 35.38 17.59 28.77
CA THR A 123 35.69 18.52 29.86
C THR A 123 36.09 19.93 29.39
N THR A 124 35.44 20.96 29.91
CA THR A 124 36.06 22.27 30.07
C THR A 124 35.57 22.90 31.37
N SER A 125 36.52 23.00 32.31
CA SER A 125 36.66 23.84 33.50
C SER A 125 35.57 23.93 34.55
#